data_AF-A0A9D8BGA0-F1
#
_entry.id   AF-A0A9D8BGA0-F1
#
_cell.length_a   1.000
_cell.length_b   1.000
_cell.length_c   1.000
_cell.angle_alpha   90.00
_cell.angle_beta   90.00
_cell.angle_gamma   90.00
#
_symmetry.space_group_name_H-M   'P 1'
#
loop_
_entity.id
_entity.type
_entity.pdbx_description
1 polymer ?
#
loop_
_entity_poly.entity_id
_entity_poly.type
_entity_poly.pdbx_seq_one_letter_code
_entity_poly.pdbx_strand_id
1 'polypeptide(L)'
;METIEPPQYLYKILSYRQWLVTEKAEEVAVASNDDLFIHLSKKDQVDKTLVKYFIGEDRAVVLKLDTKKLQGRLVYERNPGGEASYYHLYEGSIPCRAIKEANLMYLKPREKAIDVLELGDPMLSQVAKELTEEEIMSSETQELIQKMIHTMKKHAGVGIAAPQIGYPLQVLVIEDMDHSHLTREQILEREREKIPLQVLVNPKLFVEGEESREFFEGCLSIPGFVGLVPRAYAVRVEARNERGEPVVIHAKGWYARILQHEIDHLQGILYTDRAALLMTERFGKTKTLKR
;
A
#
# COMPACT_ATOMS: atom_id res chain seq x y z
N MET A 1 -21.37 27.87 -38.17
CA MET A 1 -20.49 27.16 -37.23
C MET A 1 -19.20 26.88 -37.98
N GLU A 2 -18.08 27.46 -37.56
CA GLU A 2 -16.78 27.15 -38.16
C GLU A 2 -16.46 25.68 -37.93
N THR A 3 -16.28 24.93 -39.02
CA THR A 3 -15.83 23.54 -38.96
C THR A 3 -14.35 23.55 -38.62
N ILE A 4 -14.03 23.47 -37.32
CA ILE A 4 -12.65 23.29 -36.86
C ILE A 4 -12.23 21.88 -37.25
N GLU A 5 -11.32 21.78 -38.21
CA GLU A 5 -10.75 20.50 -38.61
C GLU A 5 -10.10 19.83 -37.39
N PRO A 6 -10.39 18.55 -37.11
CA PRO A 6 -9.83 17.89 -35.95
C PRO A 6 -8.30 17.73 -36.11
N PRO A 7 -7.55 17.77 -35.01
CA PRO A 7 -6.13 17.45 -35.06
C PRO A 7 -5.94 16.02 -35.56
N GLN A 8 -4.74 15.71 -36.07
CA GLN A 8 -4.39 14.35 -36.49
C GLN A 8 -4.59 13.32 -35.36
N TYR A 9 -4.36 13.75 -34.11
CA TYR A 9 -4.48 12.90 -32.94
C TYR A 9 -5.37 13.50 -31.86
N LEU A 10 -6.22 12.65 -31.29
CA LEU A 10 -6.99 12.90 -30.08
C LEU A 10 -6.70 11.83 -29.05
N TYR A 11 -7.09 12.08 -27.79
CA TYR A 11 -6.75 11.23 -26.67
C TYR A 11 -8.01 10.77 -25.94
N LYS A 12 -8.10 9.46 -25.68
CA LYS A 12 -9.09 8.87 -24.77
C LYS A 12 -8.36 8.34 -23.55
N ILE A 13 -8.88 8.65 -22.38
CA ILE A 13 -8.36 8.13 -21.12
C ILE A 13 -9.33 7.05 -20.64
N LEU A 14 -8.77 5.89 -20.31
CA LEU A 14 -9.51 4.73 -19.81
C LEU A 14 -9.07 4.43 -18.37
N SER A 15 -10.01 3.93 -17.57
CA SER A 15 -9.63 3.20 -16.35
C SER A 15 -8.87 1.94 -16.73
N TYR A 16 -8.04 1.42 -15.82
CA TYR A 16 -7.32 0.17 -16.09
C TYR A 16 -8.25 -1.01 -16.37
N ARG A 17 -9.45 -1.04 -15.76
CA ARG A 17 -10.48 -2.06 -16.04
C ARG A 17 -10.99 -1.99 -17.47
N GLN A 18 -11.27 -0.80 -17.98
CA GLN A 18 -11.69 -0.60 -19.37
C GLN A 18 -10.60 -1.02 -20.36
N TRP A 19 -9.33 -0.76 -20.03
CA TRP A 19 -8.20 -1.22 -20.84
C TRP A 19 -8.16 -2.75 -20.96
N LEU A 20 -8.32 -3.49 -19.86
CA LEU A 20 -8.31 -4.96 -19.88
C LEU A 20 -9.43 -5.57 -20.74
N VAL A 21 -10.57 -4.88 -20.86
CA VAL A 21 -11.65 -5.26 -21.78
C VAL A 21 -11.26 -4.92 -23.21
N THR A 22 -10.73 -3.71 -23.43
CA THR A 22 -10.26 -3.23 -24.75
C THR A 22 -9.20 -4.14 -25.37
N GLU A 23 -8.24 -4.65 -24.60
CA GLU A 23 -7.18 -5.55 -25.08
C GLU A 23 -7.70 -6.84 -25.73
N LYS A 24 -8.95 -7.23 -25.42
CA LYS A 24 -9.58 -8.45 -25.91
C LYS A 24 -10.72 -8.17 -26.88
N ALA A 25 -10.86 -6.93 -27.33
CA ALA A 25 -11.96 -6.46 -28.16
C ALA A 25 -11.47 -5.79 -29.45
N GLU A 26 -12.37 -5.70 -30.43
CA GLU A 26 -12.10 -4.98 -31.69
C GLU A 26 -12.31 -3.46 -31.56
N GLU A 27 -12.99 -3.03 -30.49
CA GLU A 27 -13.31 -1.64 -30.17
C GLU A 27 -12.92 -1.30 -28.73
N VAL A 28 -12.61 -0.02 -28.49
CA VAL A 28 -12.31 0.49 -27.16
C VAL A 28 -13.55 0.44 -26.27
N ALA A 29 -13.39 -0.15 -25.09
CA ALA A 29 -14.42 -0.18 -24.07
C ALA A 29 -14.58 1.22 -23.44
N VAL A 30 -15.62 1.94 -23.85
CA VAL A 30 -16.00 3.26 -23.29
C VAL A 30 -16.90 3.10 -22.07
N ALA A 31 -17.09 4.18 -21.29
CA ALA A 31 -17.89 4.11 -20.06
C ALA A 31 -19.40 4.06 -20.40
N SER A 32 -20.21 3.45 -19.53
CA SER A 32 -21.68 3.48 -19.66
C SER A 32 -22.28 4.89 -19.61
N ASN A 33 -21.53 5.88 -19.13
CA ASN A 33 -22.00 7.26 -19.09
C ASN A 33 -21.65 8.03 -20.38
N ASP A 34 -20.96 7.40 -21.34
CA ASP A 34 -20.68 7.94 -22.68
C ASP A 34 -21.86 7.64 -23.67
N ASP A 35 -23.08 7.40 -23.17
CA ASP A 35 -24.25 6.94 -23.96
C ASP A 35 -24.66 7.91 -25.09
N LEU A 36 -24.34 9.20 -24.96
CA LEU A 36 -24.67 10.23 -25.96
C LEU A 36 -23.48 10.54 -26.89
N PHE A 37 -22.25 10.51 -26.38
CA PHE A 37 -21.03 10.76 -27.13
C PHE A 37 -19.79 10.27 -26.37
N ILE A 38 -18.74 9.94 -27.11
CA ILE A 38 -17.44 9.61 -26.53
C ILE A 38 -16.60 10.86 -26.42
N HIS A 39 -16.24 11.21 -25.18
CA HIS A 39 -15.38 12.37 -24.90
C HIS A 39 -13.92 12.12 -25.26
N LEU A 40 -13.32 13.05 -26.02
CA LEU A 40 -11.93 13.02 -26.48
C LEU A 40 -11.20 14.33 -26.13
N SER A 41 -10.00 14.18 -25.57
CA SER A 41 -9.12 15.28 -25.18
C SER A 41 -8.11 15.61 -26.29
N LYS A 42 -7.77 16.89 -26.45
CA LYS A 42 -6.51 17.30 -27.10
C LYS A 42 -5.32 16.98 -26.18
N LYS A 43 -4.10 17.02 -26.72
CA LYS A 43 -2.88 16.69 -25.97
C LYS A 43 -2.72 17.54 -24.71
N ASP A 44 -2.94 18.85 -24.82
CA ASP A 44 -2.87 19.84 -23.74
C ASP A 44 -3.98 19.70 -22.69
N GLN A 45 -5.01 18.89 -22.96
CA GLN A 45 -6.12 18.66 -22.05
C GLN A 45 -5.98 17.37 -21.24
N VAL A 46 -5.06 16.47 -21.61
CA VAL A 46 -4.90 15.13 -21.01
C VAL A 46 -4.69 15.22 -19.50
N ASP A 47 -3.72 16.02 -19.05
CA ASP A 47 -3.37 16.13 -17.62
C ASP A 47 -4.55 16.67 -16.80
N LYS A 48 -5.25 17.68 -17.32
CA LYS A 48 -6.45 18.24 -16.67
C LYS A 48 -7.57 17.21 -16.58
N THR A 49 -7.76 16.39 -17.61
CA THR A 49 -8.77 15.33 -17.62
C THR A 49 -8.42 14.22 -16.63
N LEU A 50 -7.14 13.84 -16.53
CA LEU A 50 -6.65 12.87 -15.54
C LEU A 50 -6.93 13.37 -14.11
N VAL A 51 -6.52 14.60 -13.78
CA VAL A 51 -6.73 15.18 -12.44
C VAL A 51 -8.22 15.29 -12.10
N LYS A 52 -9.07 15.66 -13.08
CA LYS A 52 -10.49 15.90 -12.80
C LYS A 52 -11.31 14.62 -12.65
N TYR A 53 -11.04 13.60 -13.45
CA TYR A 53 -11.92 12.43 -13.57
C TYR A 53 -11.30 11.12 -13.06
N PHE A 54 -9.99 11.08 -12.82
CA PHE A 54 -9.26 9.86 -12.43
C PHE A 54 -8.51 10.02 -11.10
N ILE A 55 -8.81 11.04 -10.30
CA ILE A 55 -8.14 11.33 -9.01
C ILE A 55 -8.20 10.17 -7.99
N GLY A 56 -9.21 9.31 -8.07
CA GLY A 56 -9.38 8.14 -7.19
C GLY A 56 -8.73 6.85 -7.72
N GLU A 57 -8.26 6.84 -8.95
CA GLU A 57 -7.73 5.64 -9.62
C GLU A 57 -6.22 5.49 -9.37
N ASP A 58 -5.75 4.25 -9.17
CA ASP A 58 -4.32 3.98 -9.01
C ASP A 58 -3.56 4.13 -10.34
N ARG A 59 -4.24 3.78 -11.45
CA ARG A 59 -3.68 3.72 -12.79
C ARG A 59 -4.74 4.06 -13.83
N ALA A 60 -4.33 4.70 -14.91
CA ALA A 60 -5.16 4.93 -16.10
C ALA A 60 -4.36 4.63 -17.37
N VAL A 61 -5.04 4.41 -18.49
CA VAL A 61 -4.39 4.26 -19.80
C VAL A 61 -4.79 5.41 -20.69
N VAL A 62 -3.79 6.13 -21.22
CA VAL A 62 -3.97 7.22 -22.17
C VAL A 62 -3.75 6.68 -23.58
N LEU A 63 -4.83 6.59 -24.34
CA LEU A 63 -4.80 6.19 -25.75
C LEU A 63 -4.60 7.42 -26.63
N LYS A 64 -3.60 7.38 -27.50
CA LYS A 64 -3.44 8.31 -28.61
C LYS A 64 -4.12 7.72 -29.85
N LEU A 65 -5.11 8.42 -30.38
CA LEU A 65 -6.00 7.92 -31.42
C LEU A 65 -5.78 8.70 -32.73
N ASP A 66 -5.69 7.99 -33.85
CA ASP A 66 -5.69 8.56 -35.21
C ASP A 66 -7.12 8.96 -35.59
N THR A 67 -7.36 10.26 -35.74
CA THR A 67 -8.71 10.80 -35.96
C THR A 67 -9.34 10.33 -37.27
N LYS A 68 -8.54 9.96 -38.28
CA LYS A 68 -9.03 9.44 -39.57
C LYS A 68 -9.60 8.02 -39.46
N LYS A 69 -9.32 7.32 -38.36
CA LYS A 69 -9.76 5.93 -38.14
C LYS A 69 -10.92 5.81 -37.16
N LEU A 70 -11.34 6.93 -36.56
CA LEU A 70 -12.53 6.99 -35.72
C LEU A 70 -13.77 6.76 -36.59
N GLN A 71 -14.82 6.17 -36.02
CA GLN A 71 -16.10 5.96 -36.67
C GLN A 71 -17.14 6.82 -35.97
N GLY A 72 -17.96 7.55 -36.71
CA GLY A 72 -18.98 8.46 -36.18
C GLY A 72 -18.71 9.92 -36.52
N ARG A 73 -19.45 10.82 -35.87
CA ARG A 73 -19.41 12.26 -36.13
C ARG A 73 -18.67 12.99 -35.03
N LEU A 74 -17.50 13.54 -35.37
CA LEU A 74 -16.67 14.29 -34.44
C LEU A 74 -17.08 15.76 -34.42
N VAL A 75 -17.39 16.29 -33.24
CA VAL A 75 -17.83 17.67 -33.03
C VAL A 75 -16.97 18.32 -31.96
N TYR A 76 -16.45 19.52 -32.22
CA TYR A 76 -15.79 20.33 -31.19
C TYR A 76 -16.78 21.30 -30.57
N GLU A 77 -17.09 21.12 -29.30
CA GLU A 77 -18.11 21.90 -28.62
C GLU A 77 -17.83 22.03 -27.11
N ARG A 78 -18.57 22.92 -26.46
CA ARG A 78 -18.48 23.13 -25.01
C ARG A 78 -19.04 21.92 -24.27
N ASN A 79 -18.31 21.42 -23.28
CA ASN A 79 -18.78 20.30 -22.47
C ASN A 79 -20.03 20.68 -21.67
N PRO A 80 -21.10 19.86 -21.65
CA PRO A 80 -22.26 20.11 -20.80
C PRO A 80 -21.84 20.30 -19.33
N GLY A 81 -22.22 21.44 -18.74
CA GLY A 81 -21.88 21.76 -17.35
C GLY A 81 -20.44 22.26 -17.11
N GLY A 82 -19.70 22.67 -18.15
CA GLY A 82 -18.36 23.25 -18.01
C GLY A 82 -18.08 24.40 -18.97
N GLU A 83 -16.95 25.09 -18.79
CA GLU A 83 -16.51 26.18 -19.68
C GLU A 83 -15.57 25.72 -20.80
N ALA A 84 -14.96 24.54 -20.65
CA ALA A 84 -13.99 24.02 -21.60
C ALA A 84 -14.68 23.29 -22.77
N SER A 85 -14.12 23.47 -23.97
CA SER A 85 -14.52 22.74 -25.16
C SER A 85 -13.65 21.51 -25.40
N TYR A 86 -14.27 20.43 -25.83
CA TYR A 86 -13.65 19.15 -26.13
C TYR A 86 -14.20 18.59 -27.43
N TYR A 87 -13.54 17.56 -27.95
CA TYR A 87 -14.08 16.81 -29.07
C TYR A 87 -15.00 15.72 -28.54
N HIS A 88 -16.21 15.66 -29.08
CA HIS A 88 -17.20 14.64 -28.79
C HIS A 88 -17.45 13.82 -30.05
N LEU A 89 -17.32 12.50 -29.94
CA LEU A 89 -17.61 11.57 -31.01
C LEU A 89 -19.03 11.04 -30.81
N TYR A 90 -19.96 11.56 -31.59
CA TYR A 90 -21.36 11.17 -31.59
C TYR A 90 -21.60 9.98 -32.51
N GLU A 91 -22.56 9.12 -32.13
CA GLU A 91 -23.01 7.97 -32.94
C GLU A 91 -21.81 7.15 -33.46
N GLY A 92 -20.82 6.96 -32.59
CA GLY A 92 -19.50 6.54 -33.01
C GLY A 92 -18.86 5.55 -32.07
N SER A 93 -17.88 4.83 -32.61
CA SER A 93 -17.02 3.91 -31.87
C SER A 93 -15.55 4.25 -32.11
N ILE A 94 -14.69 3.72 -31.25
CA ILE A 94 -13.24 3.83 -31.41
C ILE A 94 -12.72 2.41 -31.73
N PRO A 95 -12.54 2.06 -33.00
CA PRO A 95 -11.90 0.80 -33.38
C PRO A 95 -10.49 0.71 -32.78
N CYS A 96 -10.07 -0.46 -32.27
CA CYS A 96 -8.73 -0.65 -31.71
C CYS A 96 -7.62 -0.30 -32.73
N ARG A 97 -7.88 -0.46 -34.03
CA ARG A 97 -6.98 -0.02 -35.14
C ARG A 97 -6.73 1.49 -35.20
N ALA A 98 -7.56 2.30 -34.52
CA ALA A 98 -7.37 3.74 -34.37
C ALA A 98 -6.31 4.08 -33.32
N ILE A 99 -5.98 3.17 -32.41
CA ILE A 99 -4.97 3.36 -31.37
C ILE A 99 -3.58 3.38 -32.01
N LYS A 100 -2.85 4.49 -31.85
CA LYS A 100 -1.46 4.65 -32.26
C LYS A 100 -0.49 4.32 -31.13
N GLU A 101 -0.82 4.76 -29.93
CA GLU A 101 -0.04 4.54 -28.71
C GLU A 101 -1.02 4.31 -27.55
N ALA A 102 -0.68 3.41 -26.63
CA ALA A 102 -1.38 3.21 -25.37
C ALA A 102 -0.36 3.37 -24.24
N ASN A 103 -0.50 4.43 -23.44
CA ASN A 103 0.44 4.74 -22.37
C ASN A 103 -0.22 4.44 -21.03
N LEU A 104 0.32 3.47 -20.30
CA LEU A 104 -0.08 3.19 -18.91
C LEU A 104 0.48 4.27 -17.99
N MET A 105 -0.42 5.06 -17.42
CA MET A 105 -0.12 6.09 -16.43
C MET A 105 -0.32 5.53 -15.02
N TYR A 106 0.67 5.71 -14.17
CA TYR A 106 0.55 5.49 -12.72
C TYR A 106 0.18 6.83 -12.09
N LEU A 107 -1.05 6.94 -11.57
CA LEU A 107 -1.61 8.20 -11.08
C LEU A 107 -1.32 8.42 -9.60
N LYS A 108 -1.04 7.32 -8.88
CA LYS A 108 -0.38 7.36 -7.58
C LYS A 108 1.11 7.07 -7.78
N PRO A 109 2.00 7.73 -7.03
CA PRO A 109 3.41 7.34 -7.00
C PRO A 109 3.49 5.84 -6.75
N ARG A 110 4.29 5.11 -7.54
CA ARG A 110 4.75 3.79 -7.11
C ARG A 110 5.60 4.05 -5.88
N GLU A 111 5.02 3.93 -4.70
CA GLU A 111 5.80 3.97 -3.48
C GLU A 111 6.82 2.86 -3.55
N LYS A 112 8.08 3.24 -3.70
CA LYS A 112 9.18 2.32 -3.64
C LYS A 112 9.27 1.87 -2.19
N ALA A 113 9.20 0.57 -1.95
CA ALA A 113 9.51 0.01 -0.64
C ALA A 113 10.85 0.57 -0.17
N ILE A 114 10.90 0.97 1.10
CA ILE A 114 12.12 1.41 1.73
C ILE A 114 12.90 0.15 2.14
N ASP A 115 14.22 0.21 2.01
CA ASP A 115 15.06 -0.90 2.45
C ASP A 115 14.98 -1.01 3.98
N VAL A 116 14.80 -2.23 4.47
CA VAL A 116 14.75 -2.49 5.91
C VAL A 116 16.17 -2.46 6.45
N LEU A 117 16.38 -1.68 7.50
CA LEU A 117 17.65 -1.61 8.22
C LEU A 117 17.92 -2.95 8.92
N GLU A 118 19.15 -3.42 8.82
CA GLU A 118 19.60 -4.68 9.42
C GLU A 118 20.36 -4.46 10.73
N LEU A 119 20.45 -5.51 11.54
CA LEU A 119 21.18 -5.55 12.79
C LEU A 119 22.58 -4.93 12.64
N GLY A 120 22.90 -3.98 13.52
CA GLY A 120 24.13 -3.20 13.50
C GLY A 120 23.94 -1.76 13.04
N ASP A 121 22.81 -1.44 12.41
CA ASP A 121 22.44 -0.04 12.16
C ASP A 121 22.05 0.67 13.47
N PRO A 122 22.66 1.83 13.80
CA PRO A 122 22.41 2.54 15.05
C PRO A 122 20.97 3.06 15.19
N MET A 123 20.20 3.17 14.09
CA MET A 123 18.79 3.57 14.15
C MET A 123 17.95 2.55 14.92
N LEU A 124 18.28 1.25 14.81
CA LEU A 124 17.53 0.17 15.45
C LEU A 124 17.66 0.14 16.98
N SER A 125 18.59 0.90 17.53
CA SER A 125 18.81 1.00 18.99
C SER A 125 18.35 2.34 19.58
N GLN A 126 17.69 3.19 18.79
CA GLN A 126 17.19 4.49 19.27
C GLN A 126 15.76 4.36 19.79
N VAL A 127 15.47 5.10 20.86
CA VAL A 127 14.09 5.30 21.32
C VAL A 127 13.40 6.26 20.35
N ALA A 128 12.28 5.81 19.79
CA ALA A 128 11.51 6.55 18.82
C ALA A 128 10.72 7.70 19.46
N LYS A 129 10.64 8.82 18.73
CA LYS A 129 9.93 10.04 19.14
C LYS A 129 8.41 9.85 19.00
N GLU A 130 7.66 10.29 20.00
CA GLU A 130 6.19 10.41 19.92
C GLU A 130 5.76 11.50 18.92
N LEU A 131 4.60 11.30 18.29
CA LEU A 131 3.98 12.28 17.40
C LEU A 131 2.81 13.00 18.09
N THR A 132 2.68 14.29 17.86
CA THR A 132 1.44 15.04 18.15
C THR A 132 0.31 14.63 17.20
N GLU A 133 -0.96 14.92 17.55
CA GLU A 133 -2.10 14.63 16.67
C GLU A 133 -1.96 15.29 15.29
N GLU A 134 -1.42 16.52 15.24
CA GLU A 134 -1.15 17.24 14.00
C GLU A 134 -0.06 16.55 13.16
N GLU A 135 1.04 16.11 13.80
CA GLU A 135 2.10 15.35 13.11
C GLU A 135 1.57 14.01 12.58
N ILE A 136 0.64 13.34 13.28
CA ILE A 136 0.02 12.09 12.79
C ILE A 136 -0.72 12.33 11.46
N MET A 137 -1.50 13.40 11.39
CA MET A 137 -2.32 13.72 10.22
C MET A 137 -1.54 14.44 9.10
N SER A 138 -0.27 14.79 9.33
CA SER A 138 0.57 15.44 8.33
C SER A 138 0.75 14.55 7.08
N SER A 139 0.89 15.19 5.93
CA SER A 139 1.17 14.50 4.65
C SER A 139 2.39 13.58 4.75
N GLU A 140 3.42 14.01 5.46
CA GLU A 140 4.69 13.34 5.65
C GLU A 140 4.51 12.01 6.41
N THR A 141 3.72 12.03 7.49
CA THR A 141 3.41 10.81 8.26
C THR A 141 2.48 9.88 7.47
N GLN A 142 1.51 10.42 6.74
CA GLN A 142 0.63 9.60 5.90
C GLN A 142 1.41 8.89 4.78
N GLU A 143 2.32 9.60 4.12
CA GLU A 143 3.23 8.99 3.14
C GLU A 143 4.17 7.94 3.78
N LEU A 144 4.68 8.20 4.97
CA LEU A 144 5.49 7.24 5.71
C LEU A 144 4.70 5.95 5.99
N ILE A 145 3.46 6.08 6.49
CA ILE A 145 2.57 4.94 6.77
C ILE A 145 2.36 4.10 5.50
N GLN A 146 2.09 4.73 4.36
CA GLN A 146 1.92 3.99 3.10
C GLN A 146 3.21 3.25 2.68
N LYS A 147 4.38 3.90 2.81
CA LYS A 147 5.68 3.27 2.55
C LYS A 147 5.95 2.10 3.50
N MET A 148 5.55 2.20 4.77
CA MET A 148 5.64 1.11 5.75
C MET A 148 4.75 -0.07 5.35
N ILE A 149 3.48 0.19 5.00
CA ILE A 149 2.54 -0.83 4.53
C ILE A 149 3.11 -1.57 3.31
N HIS A 150 3.60 -0.82 2.33
CA HIS A 150 4.18 -1.39 1.12
C HIS A 150 5.44 -2.22 1.41
N THR A 151 6.31 -1.74 2.31
CA THR A 151 7.53 -2.44 2.73
C THR A 151 7.20 -3.75 3.47
N MET A 152 6.31 -3.70 4.47
CA MET A 152 5.85 -4.89 5.19
C MET A 152 5.31 -5.96 4.24
N LYS A 153 4.42 -5.56 3.31
CA LYS A 153 3.81 -6.46 2.32
C LYS A 153 4.82 -7.06 1.35
N LYS A 154 5.78 -6.27 0.86
CA LYS A 154 6.85 -6.74 -0.03
C LYS A 154 7.68 -7.85 0.61
N HIS A 155 7.91 -7.77 1.92
CA HIS A 155 8.72 -8.74 2.67
C HIS A 155 7.89 -9.85 3.34
N ALA A 156 6.58 -9.94 3.05
CA ALA A 156 5.65 -10.89 3.69
C ALA A 156 5.73 -10.87 5.24
N GLY A 157 6.02 -9.70 5.81
CA GLY A 157 6.03 -9.48 7.26
C GLY A 157 4.62 -9.33 7.81
N VAL A 158 4.45 -9.62 9.10
CA VAL A 158 3.18 -9.42 9.81
C VAL A 158 3.12 -8.10 10.60
N GLY A 159 4.26 -7.42 10.67
CA GLY A 159 4.45 -6.14 11.34
C GLY A 159 5.70 -5.44 10.82
N ILE A 160 5.72 -4.12 10.93
CA ILE A 160 6.91 -3.29 10.77
C ILE A 160 6.81 -2.02 11.62
N ALA A 161 7.93 -1.62 12.21
CA ALA A 161 8.09 -0.37 12.94
C ALA A 161 8.85 0.68 12.11
N ALA A 162 8.50 1.96 12.25
CA ALA A 162 9.15 3.05 11.54
C ALA A 162 10.69 3.10 11.73
N PRO A 163 11.27 2.76 12.91
CA PRO A 163 12.72 2.68 13.08
C PRO A 163 13.38 1.68 12.12
N GLN A 164 12.69 0.59 11.76
CA GLN A 164 13.23 -0.43 10.85
C GLN A 164 13.41 0.08 9.42
N ILE A 165 12.82 1.22 9.06
CA ILE A 165 12.98 1.85 7.75
C ILE A 165 13.64 3.24 7.85
N GLY A 166 14.32 3.53 8.97
CA GLY A 166 15.12 4.74 9.13
C GLY A 166 14.41 5.94 9.77
N TYR A 167 13.20 5.77 10.30
CA TYR A 167 12.42 6.87 10.88
C TYR A 167 12.25 6.63 12.39
N PRO A 168 12.92 7.42 13.26
CA PRO A 168 12.83 7.25 14.71
C PRO A 168 11.52 7.84 15.26
N LEU A 169 10.39 7.31 14.78
CA LEU A 169 9.03 7.77 15.06
C LEU A 169 8.21 6.62 15.63
N GLN A 170 7.33 6.89 16.59
CA GLN A 170 6.48 5.87 17.22
C GLN A 170 5.30 5.46 16.33
N VAL A 171 5.57 4.90 15.16
CA VAL A 171 4.58 4.41 14.20
C VAL A 171 4.84 2.94 13.92
N LEU A 172 3.79 2.12 14.00
CA LEU A 172 3.79 0.70 13.68
C LEU A 172 2.68 0.39 12.67
N VAL A 173 2.94 -0.56 11.78
CA VAL A 173 1.94 -1.14 10.88
C VAL A 173 1.89 -2.64 11.11
N ILE A 174 0.70 -3.21 11.25
CA ILE A 174 0.48 -4.64 11.49
C ILE A 174 -0.61 -5.15 10.53
N GLU A 175 -0.41 -6.33 9.96
CA GLU A 175 -1.41 -7.09 9.19
C GLU A 175 -1.04 -8.57 9.18
N ASP A 176 -1.97 -9.46 9.53
CA ASP A 176 -1.76 -10.91 9.55
C ASP A 176 -2.98 -11.65 8.99
N MET A 177 -3.16 -11.60 7.67
CA MET A 177 -4.35 -12.11 6.98
C MET A 177 -4.14 -13.45 6.26
N ASP A 178 -2.90 -13.75 5.85
CA ASP A 178 -2.57 -14.94 5.07
C ASP A 178 -1.99 -16.05 5.98
N HIS A 179 -2.85 -17.03 6.29
CA HIS A 179 -2.48 -18.23 7.04
C HIS A 179 -2.42 -19.48 6.17
N SER A 180 -2.43 -19.34 4.83
CA SER A 180 -2.50 -20.48 3.89
C SER A 180 -1.29 -21.42 3.99
N HIS A 181 -0.17 -20.94 4.52
CA HIS A 181 1.06 -21.69 4.74
C HIS A 181 1.09 -22.43 6.09
N LEU A 182 0.07 -22.30 6.94
CA LEU A 182 0.01 -22.90 8.28
C LEU A 182 -0.96 -24.07 8.32
N THR A 183 -0.64 -25.08 9.13
CA THR A 183 -1.61 -26.13 9.46
C THR A 183 -2.62 -25.64 10.48
N ARG A 184 -3.76 -26.33 10.59
CA ARG A 184 -4.78 -26.03 11.60
C ARG A 184 -4.22 -26.15 13.02
N GLU A 185 -3.36 -27.14 13.26
CA GLU A 185 -2.70 -27.36 14.55
C GLU A 185 -1.79 -26.18 14.91
N GLN A 186 -1.02 -25.65 13.96
CA GLN A 186 -0.16 -24.47 14.18
C GLN A 186 -0.97 -23.20 14.48
N ILE A 187 -2.11 -23.02 13.81
CA ILE A 187 -3.02 -21.90 14.08
C ILE A 187 -3.58 -22.00 15.51
N LEU A 188 -4.02 -23.19 15.92
CA LEU A 188 -4.58 -23.43 17.25
C LEU A 188 -3.52 -23.30 18.36
N GLU A 189 -2.34 -23.88 18.18
CA GLU A 189 -1.22 -23.80 19.14
C GLU A 189 -0.83 -22.35 19.43
N ARG A 190 -0.79 -21.52 18.38
CA ARG A 190 -0.40 -20.11 18.48
C ARG A 190 -1.55 -19.18 18.86
N GLU A 191 -2.79 -19.70 18.90
CA GLU A 191 -4.01 -18.89 19.01
C GLU A 191 -3.97 -17.74 17.98
N ARG A 192 -3.59 -18.06 16.73
CA ARG A 192 -3.31 -17.08 15.69
C ARG A 192 -4.58 -16.75 14.91
N GLU A 193 -5.08 -15.55 15.14
CA GLU A 193 -6.28 -15.03 14.45
C GLU A 193 -5.89 -14.11 13.30
N LYS A 194 -6.86 -13.87 12.39
CA LYS A 194 -6.64 -12.93 11.28
C LYS A 194 -6.67 -11.50 11.81
N ILE A 195 -5.60 -10.76 11.56
CA ILE A 195 -5.47 -9.36 11.98
C ILE A 195 -5.54 -8.49 10.72
N PRO A 196 -6.61 -7.69 10.53
CA PRO A 196 -6.68 -6.76 9.41
C PRO A 196 -5.60 -5.68 9.54
N LEU A 197 -5.33 -4.98 8.44
CA LEU A 197 -4.38 -3.88 8.43
C LEU A 197 -4.75 -2.83 9.49
N GLN A 198 -3.77 -2.51 10.32
CA GLN A 198 -3.91 -1.47 11.33
C GLN A 198 -2.62 -0.67 11.46
N VAL A 199 -2.79 0.61 11.78
CA VAL A 199 -1.71 1.55 12.06
C VAL A 199 -1.82 1.96 13.52
N LEU A 200 -0.73 1.85 14.28
CA LEU A 200 -0.68 2.23 15.68
C LEU A 200 0.40 3.28 15.87
N VAL A 201 0.01 4.42 16.40
CA VAL A 201 0.88 5.56 16.70
C VAL A 201 0.92 5.82 18.21
N ASN A 202 2.12 6.09 18.73
CA ASN A 202 2.42 6.26 20.16
C ASN A 202 1.83 5.14 21.05
N PRO A 203 2.05 3.84 20.72
CA PRO A 203 1.46 2.75 21.47
C PRO A 203 2.04 2.65 22.89
N LYS A 204 1.17 2.45 23.86
CA LYS A 204 1.48 2.14 25.26
C LYS A 204 0.99 0.74 25.58
N LEU A 205 1.92 -0.13 25.97
CA LEU A 205 1.64 -1.53 26.27
C LEU A 205 1.48 -1.76 27.78
N PHE A 206 0.44 -2.49 28.14
CA PHE A 206 0.15 -2.95 29.49
C PHE A 206 0.00 -4.48 29.47
N VAL A 207 0.76 -5.17 30.32
CA VAL A 207 0.65 -6.63 30.47
C VAL A 207 -0.61 -6.96 31.27
N GLU A 208 -1.39 -7.95 30.81
CA GLU A 208 -2.59 -8.43 31.48
C GLU A 208 -2.37 -9.85 32.03
N GLY A 209 -2.17 -9.97 33.34
CA GLY A 209 -1.91 -11.25 34.01
C GLY A 209 -0.43 -11.62 34.10
N GLU A 210 -0.14 -12.84 34.57
CA GLU A 210 1.22 -13.32 34.85
C GLU A 210 1.71 -14.40 33.87
N GLU A 211 0.83 -14.88 32.98
CA GLU A 211 1.17 -15.93 32.02
C GLU A 211 2.15 -15.41 30.95
N SER A 212 3.24 -16.15 30.76
CA SER A 212 4.23 -15.92 29.72
C SER A 212 4.37 -17.17 28.85
N ARG A 213 4.52 -16.98 27.54
CA ARG A 213 4.75 -18.06 26.59
C ARG A 213 6.00 -17.82 25.76
N GLU A 214 6.78 -18.87 25.58
CA GLU A 214 7.93 -18.86 24.69
C GLU A 214 7.52 -19.33 23.29
N PHE A 215 8.01 -18.64 22.27
CA PHE A 215 7.86 -19.08 20.88
C PHE A 215 8.97 -18.49 20.01
N PHE A 216 9.20 -19.10 18.85
CA PHE A 216 10.16 -18.59 17.88
C PHE A 216 9.67 -17.31 17.20
N GLU A 217 10.50 -16.27 17.23
CA GLU A 217 10.33 -15.02 16.51
C GLU A 217 11.43 -14.89 15.44
N GLY A 218 11.05 -14.29 14.30
CA GLY A 218 11.98 -13.76 13.30
C GLY A 218 11.74 -12.26 13.15
N CYS A 219 12.65 -11.57 12.47
CA CYS A 219 12.52 -10.13 12.23
C CYS A 219 13.11 -9.76 10.87
N LEU A 220 12.46 -8.83 10.17
CA LEU A 220 12.95 -8.32 8.88
C LEU A 220 14.35 -7.67 9.00
N SER A 221 14.67 -7.12 10.17
CA SER A 221 15.98 -6.52 10.47
C SER A 221 17.07 -7.54 10.85
N ILE A 222 16.73 -8.82 11.01
CA ILE A 222 17.70 -9.87 11.39
C ILE A 222 17.48 -11.11 10.50
N PRO A 223 17.75 -11.00 9.19
CA PRO A 223 17.46 -12.07 8.24
C PRO A 223 18.27 -13.33 8.52
N GLY A 224 17.63 -14.50 8.40
CA GLY A 224 18.27 -15.81 8.54
C GLY A 224 18.47 -16.30 9.98
N PHE A 225 17.88 -15.62 10.95
CA PHE A 225 17.91 -16.00 12.36
C PHE A 225 16.50 -16.01 12.96
N VAL A 226 16.29 -16.93 13.90
CA VAL A 226 15.12 -16.99 14.76
C VAL A 226 15.54 -17.08 16.22
N GLY A 227 14.71 -16.54 17.11
CA GLY A 227 14.94 -16.59 18.55
C GLY A 227 13.76 -17.15 19.31
N LEU A 228 13.99 -18.02 20.29
CA LEU A 228 12.97 -18.41 21.25
C LEU A 228 12.80 -17.28 22.26
N VAL A 229 11.67 -16.58 22.20
CA VAL A 229 11.44 -15.34 22.98
C VAL A 229 10.25 -15.52 23.93
N PRO A 230 10.43 -15.29 25.24
CA PRO A 230 9.32 -15.21 26.18
C PRO A 230 8.54 -13.90 25.98
N ARG A 231 7.21 -13.99 25.89
CA ARG A 231 6.29 -12.86 25.78
C ARG A 231 5.13 -13.03 26.74
N ALA A 232 4.60 -11.93 27.25
CA ALA A 232 3.34 -11.97 27.98
C ALA A 232 2.25 -12.55 27.08
N TYR A 233 1.45 -13.45 27.63
CA TYR A 233 0.38 -14.11 26.86
C TYR A 233 -0.74 -13.14 26.48
N ALA A 234 -1.08 -12.20 27.36
CA ALA A 234 -2.13 -11.21 27.15
C ALA A 234 -1.62 -9.79 27.42
N VAL A 235 -2.02 -8.86 26.57
CA VAL A 235 -1.66 -7.43 26.66
C VAL A 235 -2.83 -6.55 26.26
N ARG A 236 -2.84 -5.35 26.84
CA ARG A 236 -3.67 -4.23 26.43
C ARG A 236 -2.78 -3.14 25.85
N VAL A 237 -3.10 -2.64 24.66
CA VAL A 237 -2.37 -1.57 24.00
C VAL A 237 -3.30 -0.37 23.83
N GLU A 238 -2.88 0.78 24.33
CA GLU A 238 -3.49 2.07 24.03
C GLU A 238 -2.65 2.78 22.98
N ALA A 239 -3.25 3.26 21.90
CA ALA A 239 -2.55 3.94 20.81
C ALA A 239 -3.46 4.96 20.12
N ARG A 240 -2.97 5.58 19.05
CA ARG A 240 -3.79 6.31 18.07
C ARG A 240 -3.71 5.64 16.70
N ASN A 241 -4.76 5.77 15.90
CA ASN A 241 -4.74 5.32 14.50
C ASN A 241 -4.10 6.37 13.57
N GLU A 242 -4.10 6.10 12.26
CA GLU A 242 -3.57 7.00 11.22
C GLU A 242 -4.29 8.36 11.14
N ARG A 243 -5.48 8.47 11.74
CA ARG A 243 -6.28 9.70 11.81
C ARG A 243 -6.12 10.43 13.14
N GLY A 244 -5.24 9.93 14.01
CA GLY A 244 -5.06 10.46 15.36
C GLY A 244 -6.16 10.05 16.35
N GLU A 245 -7.10 9.19 15.97
CA GLU A 245 -8.19 8.75 16.86
C GLU A 245 -7.68 7.72 17.87
N PRO A 246 -8.14 7.75 19.13
CA PRO A 246 -7.70 6.79 20.14
C PRO A 246 -8.17 5.37 19.81
N VAL A 247 -7.27 4.40 20.00
CA VAL A 247 -7.53 2.96 19.83
C VAL A 247 -7.08 2.21 21.08
N VAL A 248 -7.91 1.27 21.53
CA VAL A 248 -7.58 0.34 22.60
C VAL A 248 -7.72 -1.08 22.06
N ILE A 249 -6.65 -1.86 22.19
CA ILE A 249 -6.59 -3.25 21.74
C ILE A 249 -6.35 -4.14 22.96
N HIS A 250 -7.18 -5.16 23.12
CA HIS A 250 -6.88 -6.30 23.99
C HIS A 250 -6.49 -7.48 23.10
N ALA A 251 -5.30 -8.03 23.31
CA ALA A 251 -4.77 -9.09 22.49
C ALA A 251 -4.24 -10.24 23.36
N LYS A 252 -4.35 -11.45 22.82
CA LYS A 252 -3.79 -12.67 23.40
C LYS A 252 -2.98 -13.44 22.36
N GLY A 253 -2.21 -14.43 22.80
CA GLY A 253 -1.55 -15.39 21.92
C GLY A 253 -0.63 -14.72 20.89
N TRP A 254 -0.75 -15.12 19.61
CA TRP A 254 0.09 -14.60 18.54
C TRP A 254 -0.06 -13.09 18.32
N TYR A 255 -1.26 -12.55 18.47
CA TYR A 255 -1.49 -11.12 18.29
C TYR A 255 -0.78 -10.30 19.38
N ALA A 256 -0.87 -10.74 20.64
CA ALA A 256 -0.12 -10.12 21.74
C ALA A 256 1.39 -10.15 21.50
N ARG A 257 1.91 -11.25 20.92
CA ARG A 257 3.33 -11.38 20.55
C ARG A 257 3.75 -10.39 19.47
N ILE A 258 2.98 -10.25 18.38
CA ILE A 258 3.27 -9.28 17.32
C ILE A 258 3.34 -7.87 17.92
N LEU A 259 2.33 -7.47 18.71
CA LEU A 259 2.31 -6.14 19.33
C LEU A 259 3.54 -5.88 20.21
N GLN A 260 3.90 -6.84 21.06
CA GLN A 260 5.10 -6.71 21.91
C GLN A 260 6.38 -6.60 21.08
N HIS A 261 6.49 -7.35 19.98
CA HIS A 261 7.64 -7.30 19.08
C HIS A 261 7.77 -5.95 18.38
N GLU A 262 6.68 -5.45 17.80
CA GLU A 262 6.69 -4.18 17.08
C GLU A 262 6.92 -3.00 18.03
N ILE A 263 6.32 -3.02 19.24
CA ILE A 263 6.51 -1.97 20.24
C ILE A 263 7.94 -1.93 20.79
N ASP A 264 8.62 -3.08 20.89
CA ASP A 264 10.03 -3.13 21.28
C ASP A 264 10.93 -2.34 20.32
N HIS A 265 10.68 -2.39 19.00
CA HIS A 265 11.43 -1.60 18.03
C HIS A 265 11.33 -0.10 18.29
N LEU A 266 10.22 0.38 18.82
CA LEU A 266 10.07 1.79 19.21
C LEU A 266 10.93 2.18 20.41
N GLN A 267 11.37 1.21 21.19
CA GLN A 267 12.26 1.38 22.34
C GLN A 267 13.71 1.04 22.00
N GLY A 268 14.01 0.76 20.73
CA GLY A 268 15.35 0.33 20.29
C GLY A 268 15.72 -1.08 20.79
N ILE A 269 14.71 -1.92 21.07
CA ILE A 269 14.88 -3.28 21.56
C ILE A 269 14.61 -4.25 20.40
N LEU A 270 15.54 -5.17 20.15
CA LEU A 270 15.38 -6.24 19.18
C LEU A 270 15.02 -7.55 19.89
N TYR A 271 14.39 -8.49 19.18
CA TYR A 271 14.03 -9.78 19.78
C TYR A 271 15.26 -10.54 20.31
N THR A 272 16.45 -10.29 19.72
CA THR A 272 17.73 -10.85 20.17
C THR A 272 18.12 -10.43 21.58
N ASP A 273 17.64 -9.28 22.06
CA ASP A 273 17.88 -8.80 23.41
C ASP A 273 17.03 -9.57 24.44
N ARG A 274 15.93 -10.17 23.99
CA ARG A 274 14.99 -10.94 24.83
C ARG A 274 15.11 -12.46 24.67
N ALA A 275 15.76 -12.93 23.61
CA ALA A 275 15.79 -14.34 23.25
C ALA A 275 16.51 -15.18 24.31
N ALA A 276 15.85 -16.25 24.77
CA ALA A 276 16.46 -17.28 25.60
C ALA A 276 17.43 -18.15 24.79
N LEU A 277 17.15 -18.30 23.49
CA LEU A 277 17.96 -19.08 22.55
C LEU A 277 17.90 -18.47 21.16
N LEU A 278 19.04 -18.38 20.47
CA LEU A 278 19.15 -17.92 19.08
C LEU A 278 19.57 -19.08 18.18
N MET A 279 18.93 -19.19 17.03
CA MET A 279 19.20 -20.20 16.01
C MET A 279 19.32 -19.56 14.64
N THR A 280 20.17 -20.13 13.79
CA THR A 280 20.20 -19.81 12.35
C THR A 280 19.13 -20.62 11.63
N GLU A 281 18.44 -20.04 10.66
CA GLU A 281 17.46 -20.74 9.81
C GLU A 281 18.11 -21.77 8.86
N ARG A 282 19.45 -21.85 8.80
CA ARG A 282 20.15 -22.87 8.01
C ARG A 282 19.96 -24.26 8.61
N PHE A 283 19.19 -25.10 7.92
CA PHE A 283 19.30 -26.55 8.05
C PHE A 283 20.78 -26.97 8.00
N GLY A 284 21.29 -27.52 9.10
CA GLY A 284 22.44 -28.42 9.09
C GLY A 284 23.75 -28.00 9.78
N LYS A 285 23.96 -26.76 10.24
CA LYS A 285 25.13 -26.42 11.09
C LYS A 285 24.85 -25.26 12.05
N THR A 286 24.72 -25.57 13.34
CA THR A 286 24.63 -24.61 14.44
C THR A 286 25.90 -23.75 14.48
N LYS A 287 25.77 -22.43 14.31
CA LYS A 287 26.79 -21.47 14.74
C LYS A 287 26.17 -20.55 15.77
N THR A 288 26.70 -20.62 16.99
CA THR A 288 26.39 -19.68 18.07
C THR A 288 26.92 -18.31 17.66
N LEU A 289 26.05 -17.30 17.59
CA LEU A 289 26.47 -15.89 17.60
C LEU A 289 27.16 -15.64 18.94
N LYS A 290 28.45 -15.32 18.91
CA LYS A 290 29.12 -14.77 20.08
C LYS A 290 28.72 -13.30 20.20
N ARG A 291 28.26 -12.94 21.39
CA ARG A 291 28.04 -11.55 21.83
C ARG A 291 29.31 -10.71 21.62
#